data_AF-D1B1B6-F1
#
_entry.id   AF-D1B1B6-F1
#
_cell.length_a   1.000
_cell.length_b   1.000
_cell.length_c   1.000
_cell.angle_alpha   90.00
_cell.angle_beta   90.00
_cell.angle_gamma   90.00
#
_symmetry.space_group_name_H-M   'P 1'
#
loop_
_entity.id
_entity.type
_entity.pdbx_description
1 polymer ?
#
loop_
_entity_poly.entity_id
_entity_poly.type
_entity_poly.pdbx_seq_one_letter_code
_entity_poly.pdbx_strand_id
1 'polypeptide(L)'
;MKKRSAFTLIELVMVMVVFGIVAGIGADIVASLYENYLRTRAINRLQSQSEIVLEQIAKRLQYRIKESVRASDNNGATWTALSGATAGFNIIEWIGVSNESLLGENGLPGWSGLIDMESNETQLANRTLETPGSRLDYARDIILGLTSGYPNGAIDMNDADGKLPALIFKGAKAATATLAYNVNNYYSQGGNNYTVRVAKVAGANTRFVIPDDDNLTDFDGDGFGDLFEQYHLSHSAYALVPVGTANNFNLTLRFNYQPWNGENYNAGDTPSFVLAENVSTFRIRQDGDVIRMKLCIHDNNQSGDFDFSACKEKVIY
;
A
#
# COMPACT_ATOMS: atom_id res chain seq x y z
N MET A 1 75.57 -26.66 -41.90
CA MET A 1 74.42 -26.85 -40.98
C MET A 1 74.63 -25.99 -39.73
N LYS A 2 73.82 -24.93 -39.53
CA LYS A 2 73.84 -24.15 -38.27
C LYS A 2 73.20 -25.01 -37.17
N LYS A 3 73.95 -25.39 -36.14
CA LYS A 3 73.41 -26.01 -34.92
C LYS A 3 72.49 -24.97 -34.26
N ARG A 4 71.17 -25.25 -34.20
CA ARG A 4 70.26 -24.52 -33.31
C ARG A 4 70.54 -25.00 -31.90
N SER A 5 70.86 -24.08 -30.98
CA SER A 5 71.04 -24.40 -29.56
C SER A 5 69.72 -24.92 -29.02
N ALA A 6 69.71 -26.17 -28.55
CA ALA A 6 68.59 -26.72 -27.80
C ALA A 6 68.62 -26.18 -26.36
N PHE A 7 67.44 -25.96 -25.81
CA PHE A 7 67.24 -25.56 -24.41
C PHE A 7 67.91 -26.54 -23.46
N THR A 8 68.50 -26.02 -22.39
CA THR A 8 69.09 -26.85 -21.34
C THR A 8 68.00 -27.41 -20.43
N LEU A 9 68.17 -28.63 -19.91
CA LEU A 9 67.18 -29.29 -19.05
C LEU A 9 66.82 -28.43 -17.82
N ILE A 10 67.79 -27.70 -17.29
CA ILE A 10 67.60 -26.81 -16.13
C ILE A 10 66.69 -25.61 -16.46
N GLU A 11 66.77 -25.08 -17.68
CA GLU A 11 65.94 -23.97 -18.15
C GLU A 11 64.47 -24.40 -18.29
N LEU A 12 64.23 -25.63 -18.80
CA LEU A 12 62.89 -26.20 -18.92
C LEU A 12 62.24 -26.43 -17.55
N VAL A 13 63.00 -26.94 -16.57
CA VAL A 13 62.50 -27.12 -15.19
C VAL A 13 62.19 -25.77 -14.54
N MET A 14 63.06 -24.77 -14.71
CA MET A 14 62.82 -23.42 -14.20
C MET A 14 61.52 -22.82 -14.76
N VAL A 15 61.28 -22.98 -16.07
CA VAL A 15 60.03 -22.51 -16.70
C VAL A 15 58.81 -23.20 -16.12
N MET A 16 58.84 -24.52 -15.93
CA MET A 16 57.72 -25.26 -15.33
C MET A 16 57.41 -24.79 -13.90
N VAL A 17 58.43 -24.55 -13.09
CA VAL A 17 58.26 -24.04 -11.71
C VAL A 17 57.66 -22.64 -11.72
N VAL A 18 58.20 -21.72 -12.53
CA VAL A 18 57.68 -20.35 -12.63
C VAL A 18 56.23 -20.37 -13.15
N PHE A 19 55.93 -21.18 -14.16
CA PHE A 19 54.57 -21.29 -14.69
C PHE A 19 53.60 -21.87 -13.67
N GLY A 20 54.03 -22.84 -12.86
CA GLY A 20 53.24 -23.37 -11.75
C GLY A 20 52.89 -22.31 -10.70
N ILE A 21 53.86 -21.48 -10.31
CA ILE A 21 53.64 -20.39 -9.36
C ILE A 21 52.71 -19.32 -9.95
N VAL A 22 52.96 -18.91 -11.20
CA VAL A 22 52.14 -17.90 -11.88
C VAL A 22 50.71 -18.41 -12.11
N ALA A 23 50.54 -19.66 -12.51
CA ALA A 23 49.23 -20.27 -12.68
C ALA A 23 48.47 -20.38 -11.35
N GLY A 24 49.16 -20.73 -10.25
CA GLY A 24 48.56 -20.75 -8.92
C GLY A 24 48.04 -19.37 -8.49
N ILE A 25 48.90 -18.35 -8.55
CA ILE A 25 48.52 -16.97 -8.21
C ILE A 25 47.42 -16.45 -9.14
N GLY A 26 47.51 -16.75 -10.44
CA GLY A 26 46.51 -16.35 -11.42
C GLY A 26 45.14 -16.97 -11.15
N ALA A 27 45.09 -18.25 -10.77
CA ALA A 27 43.86 -18.94 -10.43
C ALA A 27 43.18 -18.31 -9.20
N ASP A 28 43.94 -18.01 -8.15
CA ASP A 28 43.42 -17.38 -6.93
C ASP A 28 42.87 -15.96 -7.20
N ILE A 29 43.56 -15.18 -8.04
CA ILE A 29 43.09 -13.85 -8.45
C ILE A 29 41.78 -13.96 -9.23
N VAL A 30 41.68 -14.88 -10.18
CA VAL A 30 40.45 -15.05 -10.98
C VAL A 30 39.28 -15.52 -10.10
N ALA A 31 39.52 -16.47 -9.18
CA ALA A 31 38.50 -16.95 -8.25
C ALA A 31 37.98 -15.81 -7.36
N SER A 32 38.88 -15.05 -6.73
CA SER A 32 38.50 -13.93 -5.86
C SER A 32 37.80 -12.79 -6.61
N LEU A 33 38.20 -12.47 -7.84
CA LEU A 33 37.50 -11.49 -8.68
C LEU A 33 36.08 -11.96 -9.03
N TYR A 34 35.93 -13.24 -9.34
CA TYR A 34 34.63 -13.82 -9.69
C TYR A 34 33.67 -13.81 -8.49
N GLU A 35 34.12 -14.24 -7.31
CA GLU A 35 33.32 -14.19 -6.08
C GLU A 35 32.88 -12.76 -5.73
N ASN A 36 33.81 -11.80 -5.81
CA ASN A 36 33.52 -10.39 -5.53
C ASN A 36 32.53 -9.81 -6.54
N TYR A 37 32.65 -10.18 -7.82
CA TYR A 37 31.71 -9.77 -8.85
C TYR A 37 30.30 -10.32 -8.60
N LEU A 38 30.17 -11.62 -8.30
CA LEU A 38 28.88 -12.24 -7.99
C LEU A 38 28.22 -11.58 -6.78
N ARG A 39 28.98 -11.37 -5.69
CA ARG A 39 28.50 -10.66 -4.50
C ARG A 39 27.99 -9.26 -4.85
N THR A 40 28.79 -8.49 -5.58
CA THR A 40 28.44 -7.10 -5.93
C THR A 40 27.20 -7.06 -6.81
N ARG A 41 27.10 -7.95 -7.81
CA ARG A 41 25.95 -8.06 -8.69
C ARG A 41 24.67 -8.44 -7.94
N ALA A 42 24.74 -9.45 -7.06
CA ALA A 42 23.61 -9.91 -6.26
C ALA A 42 23.11 -8.79 -5.33
N ILE A 43 24.01 -8.16 -4.57
CA ILE A 43 23.66 -7.05 -3.67
C ILE A 43 23.02 -5.88 -4.43
N ASN A 44 23.60 -5.47 -5.57
CA ASN A 44 23.05 -4.37 -6.36
C ASN A 44 21.65 -4.69 -6.90
N ARG A 45 21.41 -5.93 -7.36
CA ARG A 45 20.09 -6.38 -7.80
C ARG A 45 19.08 -6.31 -6.66
N LEU A 46 19.39 -6.91 -5.51
CA LEU A 46 18.50 -6.93 -4.34
C LEU A 46 18.21 -5.54 -3.81
N GLN A 47 19.21 -4.65 -3.79
CA GLN A 47 19.04 -3.26 -3.42
C GLN A 47 18.09 -2.53 -4.37
N SER A 48 18.26 -2.70 -5.69
CA SER A 48 17.38 -2.09 -6.69
C SER A 48 15.94 -2.60 -6.58
N GLN A 49 15.75 -3.91 -6.42
CA GLN A 49 14.43 -4.51 -6.21
C GLN A 49 13.77 -3.98 -4.94
N SER A 50 14.50 -3.96 -3.83
CA SER A 50 13.98 -3.47 -2.54
C SER A 50 13.58 -1.99 -2.62
N GLU A 51 14.36 -1.19 -3.35
CA GLU A 51 14.10 0.24 -3.56
C GLU A 51 12.86 0.46 -4.42
N ILE A 52 12.70 -0.26 -5.53
CA ILE A 52 11.49 -0.20 -6.38
C ILE A 52 10.24 -0.56 -5.58
N VAL A 53 10.30 -1.61 -4.75
CA VAL A 53 9.17 -2.05 -3.94
C VAL A 53 8.79 -1.00 -2.89
N LEU A 54 9.78 -0.45 -2.18
CA LEU A 54 9.55 0.63 -1.23
C LEU A 54 9.01 1.90 -1.91
N GLU A 55 9.44 2.20 -3.13
CA GLU A 55 8.88 3.30 -3.94
C GLU A 55 7.41 3.08 -4.27
N GLN A 56 7.04 1.89 -4.76
CA GLN A 56 5.64 1.56 -5.07
C GLN A 56 4.75 1.67 -3.82
N ILE A 57 5.21 1.14 -2.69
CA ILE A 57 4.49 1.24 -1.41
C ILE A 57 4.36 2.71 -0.98
N ALA A 58 5.46 3.47 -1.05
CA ALA A 58 5.46 4.88 -0.68
C ALA A 58 4.49 5.71 -1.52
N LYS A 59 4.41 5.48 -2.83
CA LYS A 59 3.48 6.18 -3.73
C LYS A 59 2.02 5.87 -3.40
N ARG A 60 1.69 4.65 -3.00
CA ARG A 60 0.34 4.30 -2.56
C ARG A 60 0.00 4.91 -1.20
N LEU A 61 0.94 4.88 -0.25
CA LEU A 61 0.78 5.49 1.07
C LEU A 61 0.74 7.02 1.03
N GLN A 62 1.24 7.66 -0.04
CA GLN A 62 1.15 9.10 -0.22
C GLN A 62 -0.31 9.57 -0.28
N TYR A 63 -1.20 8.77 -0.88
CA TYR A 63 -2.63 9.06 -0.99
C TYR A 63 -3.46 8.34 0.08
N ARG A 64 -2.84 7.96 1.21
CA ARG A 64 -3.59 7.40 2.35
C ARG A 64 -4.39 8.48 3.05
N ILE A 65 -5.52 8.10 3.63
CA ILE A 65 -6.13 8.89 4.70
C ILE A 65 -5.28 8.67 5.95
N LYS A 66 -4.58 9.73 6.40
CA LYS A 66 -3.55 9.65 7.44
C LYS A 66 -4.04 8.98 8.73
N GLU A 67 -5.28 9.26 9.09
CA GLU A 67 -5.95 8.75 10.29
C GLU A 67 -6.52 7.34 10.16
N SER A 68 -6.52 6.77 8.95
CA SER A 68 -6.99 5.39 8.73
C SER A 68 -5.89 4.35 8.94
N VAL A 69 -4.63 4.75 9.14
CA VAL A 69 -3.52 3.80 9.11
C VAL A 69 -3.47 2.96 10.39
N ARG A 70 -3.64 1.65 10.25
CA ARG A 70 -3.60 0.68 11.35
C ARG A 70 -2.67 -0.48 11.06
N ALA A 71 -2.23 -1.15 12.11
CA ALA A 71 -1.39 -2.33 12.02
C ALA A 71 -1.98 -3.50 12.82
N SER A 72 -1.65 -4.73 12.42
CA SER A 72 -1.97 -5.96 13.17
C SER A 72 -0.75 -6.87 13.39
N ASP A 73 -0.73 -7.54 14.53
CA ASP A 73 0.29 -8.50 14.99
C ASP A 73 -0.13 -9.98 14.80
N ASN A 74 -1.43 -10.27 14.73
CA ASN A 74 -1.99 -11.62 14.80
C ASN A 74 -2.94 -11.96 13.63
N ASN A 75 -2.46 -11.93 12.39
CA ASN A 75 -3.30 -12.21 11.20
C ASN A 75 -4.62 -11.40 11.19
N GLY A 76 -4.62 -10.16 11.70
CA GLY A 76 -5.79 -9.30 11.69
C GLY A 76 -6.73 -9.44 12.90
N ALA A 77 -6.35 -10.22 13.93
CA ALA A 77 -7.18 -10.40 15.13
C ALA A 77 -7.25 -9.16 16.04
N THR A 78 -6.18 -8.38 16.08
CA THR A 78 -6.10 -7.16 16.89
C THR A 78 -5.56 -6.02 16.04
N TRP A 79 -6.28 -4.90 16.04
CA TRP A 79 -5.95 -3.72 15.28
C TRP A 79 -5.61 -2.57 16.20
N THR A 80 -4.49 -1.92 15.93
CA THR A 80 -4.07 -0.70 16.62
C THR A 80 -3.69 0.35 15.60
N ALA A 81 -3.81 1.62 15.97
CA ALA A 81 -3.28 2.70 15.15
C ALA A 81 -1.77 2.53 14.97
N LEU A 82 -1.24 2.88 13.79
CA LEU A 82 0.18 2.67 13.51
C LEU A 82 1.11 3.42 14.49
N SER A 83 0.67 4.56 15.02
CA SER A 83 1.38 5.30 16.08
C SER A 83 1.52 4.55 17.40
N GLY A 84 0.60 3.64 17.70
CA GLY A 84 0.62 2.78 18.89
C GLY A 84 1.15 1.37 18.62
N ALA A 85 1.60 1.07 17.40
CA ALA A 85 2.09 -0.24 17.04
C ALA A 85 3.47 -0.52 17.67
N THR A 86 3.60 -1.68 18.30
CA THR A 86 4.85 -2.15 18.93
C THR A 86 5.58 -3.17 18.04
N ALA A 87 6.68 -3.75 18.53
CA ALA A 87 7.39 -4.81 17.80
C ALA A 87 6.51 -6.07 17.68
N GLY A 88 6.28 -6.55 16.45
CA GLY A 88 5.45 -7.73 16.15
C GLY A 88 4.34 -7.45 15.15
N PHE A 89 3.98 -6.18 14.97
CA PHE A 89 3.01 -5.72 13.97
C PHE A 89 3.64 -5.74 12.57
N ASN A 90 3.39 -6.83 11.83
CA ASN A 90 3.96 -7.04 10.50
C ASN A 90 2.97 -6.76 9.35
N ILE A 91 1.68 -6.63 9.68
CA ILE A 91 0.62 -6.29 8.73
C ILE A 91 0.26 -4.83 8.94
N ILE A 92 0.20 -4.07 7.84
CA ILE A 92 -0.33 -2.70 7.83
C ILE A 92 -1.51 -2.64 6.89
N GLU A 93 -2.51 -1.88 7.29
CA GLU A 93 -3.70 -1.59 6.53
C GLU A 93 -3.98 -0.08 6.55
N TRP A 94 -4.48 0.45 5.43
CA TRP A 94 -4.89 1.84 5.32
C TRP A 94 -6.02 1.98 4.29
N ILE A 95 -6.77 3.07 4.39
CA ILE A 95 -7.75 3.48 3.39
C ILE A 95 -7.11 4.51 2.45
N GLY A 96 -7.25 4.29 1.15
CA GLY A 96 -6.76 5.24 0.15
C GLY A 96 -7.80 6.29 -0.21
N VAL A 97 -7.36 7.53 -0.38
CA VAL A 97 -8.14 8.54 -1.11
C VAL A 97 -8.23 8.11 -2.56
N SER A 98 -9.41 8.24 -3.17
CA SER A 98 -9.57 8.03 -4.61
C SER A 98 -9.00 9.23 -5.38
N ASN A 99 -7.68 9.30 -5.48
CA ASN A 99 -6.97 10.37 -6.17
C ASN A 99 -7.25 10.36 -7.69
N GLU A 100 -7.49 9.19 -8.29
CA GLU A 100 -7.81 9.07 -9.71
C GLU A 100 -9.16 9.73 -10.02
N SER A 101 -10.18 9.49 -9.20
CA SER A 101 -11.50 10.12 -9.37
C SER A 101 -11.48 11.61 -9.00
N LEU A 102 -10.57 12.04 -8.12
CA LEU A 102 -10.40 13.46 -7.78
C LEU A 102 -9.90 14.27 -8.99
N LEU A 103 -8.95 13.72 -9.76
CA LEU A 103 -8.44 14.37 -10.97
C LEU A 103 -9.56 14.59 -12.01
N GLY A 104 -10.54 13.69 -12.04
CA GLY A 104 -11.70 13.77 -12.92
C GLY A 104 -11.35 13.72 -14.40
N GLU A 105 -12.18 14.36 -15.23
CA GLU A 105 -12.03 14.36 -16.69
C GLU A 105 -12.24 15.77 -17.24
N ASN A 106 -11.61 16.09 -18.38
CA ASN A 106 -11.77 17.36 -19.09
C ASN A 106 -11.50 18.62 -18.23
N GLY A 107 -10.58 18.51 -17.27
CA GLY A 107 -10.21 19.61 -16.38
C GLY A 107 -11.23 19.92 -15.27
N LEU A 108 -12.26 19.07 -15.11
CA LEU A 108 -13.23 19.15 -14.03
C LEU A 108 -12.98 18.00 -13.04
N PRO A 109 -12.88 18.26 -11.72
CA PRO A 109 -12.67 17.21 -10.74
C PRO A 109 -13.91 16.32 -10.63
N GLY A 110 -13.71 15.01 -10.39
CA GLY A 110 -14.83 14.10 -10.19
C GLY A 110 -15.56 14.37 -8.87
N TRP A 111 -14.86 14.83 -7.84
CA TRP A 111 -15.43 15.24 -6.56
C TRP A 111 -14.65 16.42 -5.96
N SER A 112 -15.31 17.29 -5.22
CA SER A 112 -14.72 18.54 -4.71
C SER A 112 -14.11 18.41 -3.30
N GLY A 113 -14.56 17.42 -2.52
CA GLY A 113 -14.12 17.20 -1.14
C GLY A 113 -14.77 18.16 -0.14
N LEU A 114 -15.79 18.89 -0.58
CA LEU A 114 -16.62 19.77 0.22
C LEU A 114 -18.10 19.41 0.00
N ILE A 115 -18.84 19.34 1.10
CA ILE A 115 -20.29 19.28 1.15
C ILE A 115 -20.80 20.64 1.58
N ASP A 116 -21.81 21.15 0.88
CA ASP A 116 -22.55 22.33 1.27
C ASP A 116 -23.70 21.93 2.19
N MET A 117 -23.50 22.10 3.50
CA MET A 117 -24.48 21.74 4.52
C MET A 117 -25.66 22.72 4.59
N GLU A 118 -25.52 23.93 4.02
CA GLU A 118 -26.59 24.95 4.01
C GLU A 118 -27.42 24.91 2.72
N SER A 119 -27.01 24.12 1.73
CA SER A 119 -27.75 23.93 0.49
C SER A 119 -29.15 23.38 0.74
N ASN A 120 -30.12 23.91 0.00
CA ASN A 120 -31.50 23.38 0.00
C ASN A 120 -31.58 21.94 -0.50
N GLU A 121 -30.54 21.44 -1.18
CA GLU A 121 -30.45 20.06 -1.69
C GLU A 121 -29.75 19.10 -0.70
N THR A 122 -29.14 19.64 0.37
CA THR A 122 -28.65 18.85 1.50
C THR A 122 -29.76 18.72 2.52
N GLN A 123 -30.40 17.55 2.58
CA GLN A 123 -31.64 17.35 3.36
C GLN A 123 -31.64 15.98 4.04
N LEU A 124 -31.97 15.92 5.33
CA LEU A 124 -32.17 14.65 6.03
C LEU A 124 -33.33 13.85 5.45
N ALA A 125 -34.45 14.52 5.20
CA ALA A 125 -35.67 13.83 4.75
C ALA A 125 -35.42 12.96 3.52
N ASN A 126 -34.51 13.39 2.65
CA ASN A 126 -34.10 12.69 1.44
C ASN A 126 -32.71 12.04 1.54
N ARG A 127 -32.02 12.20 2.68
CA ARG A 127 -30.65 11.76 2.96
C ARG A 127 -29.66 12.16 1.86
N THR A 128 -29.82 13.36 1.34
CA THR A 128 -29.01 13.91 0.25
C THR A 128 -27.93 14.85 0.77
N LEU A 129 -26.78 14.84 0.11
CA LEU A 129 -25.67 15.77 0.35
C LEU A 129 -25.29 16.45 -0.95
N GLU A 130 -25.32 17.78 -0.97
CA GLU A 130 -24.85 18.57 -2.09
C GLU A 130 -23.34 18.79 -1.98
N THR A 131 -22.61 18.48 -3.03
CA THR A 131 -21.17 18.70 -3.17
C THR A 131 -20.90 19.59 -4.38
N PRO A 132 -20.93 20.93 -4.17
CA PRO A 132 -20.75 21.87 -5.27
C PRO A 132 -19.41 21.68 -5.99
N GLY A 133 -19.43 21.86 -7.31
CA GLY A 133 -18.24 21.73 -8.16
C GLY A 133 -17.80 20.29 -8.48
N SER A 134 -18.49 19.29 -7.92
CA SER A 134 -18.24 17.88 -8.24
C SER A 134 -18.85 17.46 -9.57
N ARG A 135 -18.21 16.50 -10.23
CA ARG A 135 -18.74 15.74 -11.37
C ARG A 135 -18.76 14.26 -11.03
N LEU A 136 -19.75 13.89 -10.23
CA LEU A 136 -19.88 12.54 -9.69
C LEU A 136 -20.09 11.47 -10.76
N ASP A 137 -20.53 11.86 -11.95
CA ASP A 137 -20.53 10.99 -13.13
C ASP A 137 -19.12 10.55 -13.53
N TYR A 138 -18.16 11.49 -13.59
CA TYR A 138 -16.75 11.17 -13.84
C TYR A 138 -16.14 10.36 -12.70
N ALA A 139 -16.45 10.73 -11.45
CA ALA A 139 -15.95 9.97 -10.30
C ALA A 139 -16.43 8.51 -10.34
N ARG A 140 -17.72 8.30 -10.62
CA ARG A 140 -18.31 6.98 -10.82
C ARG A 140 -17.60 6.22 -11.93
N ASP A 141 -17.49 6.79 -13.13
CA ASP A 141 -16.93 6.09 -14.29
C ASP A 141 -15.48 5.67 -14.07
N ILE A 142 -14.68 6.52 -13.42
CA ILE A 142 -13.30 6.20 -13.06
C ILE A 142 -13.27 5.07 -12.03
N ILE A 143 -14.06 5.16 -10.94
CA ILE A 143 -14.08 4.13 -9.90
C ILE A 143 -14.59 2.80 -10.46
N LEU A 144 -15.65 2.82 -11.26
CA LEU A 144 -16.21 1.63 -11.92
C LEU A 144 -15.18 1.00 -12.87
N GLY A 145 -14.50 1.82 -13.68
CA GLY A 145 -13.46 1.37 -14.59
C GLY A 145 -12.25 0.74 -13.88
N LEU A 146 -11.88 1.27 -12.71
CA LEU A 146 -10.78 0.73 -11.90
C LEU A 146 -11.14 -0.59 -11.20
N THR A 147 -12.41 -0.82 -10.88
CA THR A 147 -12.84 -1.89 -9.95
C THR A 147 -13.53 -3.06 -10.65
N SER A 148 -14.13 -2.84 -11.82
CA SER A 148 -14.96 -3.81 -12.55
C SER A 148 -14.26 -5.09 -12.99
N GLY A 149 -12.92 -5.09 -13.11
CA GLY A 149 -12.13 -6.26 -13.54
C GLY A 149 -11.80 -7.25 -12.44
N TYR A 150 -12.19 -6.99 -11.19
CA TYR A 150 -11.75 -7.77 -10.03
C TYR A 150 -12.83 -8.75 -9.50
N PRO A 151 -12.41 -9.91 -8.96
CA PRO A 151 -13.32 -10.98 -8.52
C PRO A 151 -14.26 -10.59 -7.38
N ASN A 152 -13.87 -9.63 -6.55
CA ASN A 152 -14.72 -9.13 -5.49
C ASN A 152 -15.81 -8.17 -6.00
N GLY A 153 -15.94 -7.93 -7.31
CA GLY A 153 -17.04 -7.18 -7.89
C GLY A 153 -16.74 -5.68 -8.04
N ALA A 154 -17.54 -5.06 -8.91
CA ALA A 154 -17.41 -3.66 -9.27
C ALA A 154 -17.98 -2.74 -8.18
N ILE A 155 -17.40 -1.56 -8.04
CA ILE A 155 -17.90 -0.50 -7.17
C ILE A 155 -18.58 0.54 -8.07
N ASP A 156 -19.89 0.72 -7.91
CA ASP A 156 -20.70 1.63 -8.72
C ASP A 156 -21.57 2.51 -7.84
N MET A 157 -21.42 3.83 -7.95
CA MET A 157 -22.25 4.81 -7.24
C MET A 157 -23.72 4.78 -7.65
N ASN A 158 -24.07 4.14 -8.77
CA ASN A 158 -25.45 4.00 -9.21
C ASN A 158 -26.13 2.73 -8.69
N ASP A 159 -25.38 1.77 -8.15
CA ASP A 159 -25.92 0.52 -7.63
C ASP A 159 -26.13 0.62 -6.12
N ALA A 160 -27.30 1.13 -5.73
CA ALA A 160 -27.62 1.41 -4.32
C ALA A 160 -27.63 0.16 -3.44
N ASP A 161 -27.90 -1.02 -4.02
CA ASP A 161 -27.91 -2.30 -3.31
C ASP A 161 -26.54 -3.03 -3.40
N GLY A 162 -25.59 -2.45 -4.15
CA GLY A 162 -24.28 -3.02 -4.44
C GLY A 162 -23.15 -2.45 -3.59
N LYS A 163 -21.94 -2.48 -4.16
CA LYS A 163 -20.75 -1.94 -3.52
C LYS A 163 -20.64 -0.45 -3.79
N LEU A 164 -20.76 0.33 -2.72
CA LEU A 164 -20.70 1.79 -2.78
C LEU A 164 -19.35 2.30 -2.26
N PRO A 165 -18.81 3.38 -2.87
CA PRO A 165 -17.71 4.10 -2.27
C PRO A 165 -18.16 4.77 -0.96
N ALA A 166 -17.18 5.14 -0.14
CA ALA A 166 -17.43 5.82 1.12
C ALA A 166 -16.84 7.23 1.14
N LEU A 167 -17.58 8.14 1.77
CA LEU A 167 -17.06 9.40 2.26
C LEU A 167 -16.36 9.16 3.58
N ILE A 168 -15.12 9.61 3.66
CA ILE A 168 -14.31 9.61 4.87
C ILE A 168 -14.14 11.05 5.32
N PHE A 169 -14.78 11.41 6.42
CA PHE A 169 -14.77 12.77 6.93
C PHE A 169 -13.44 13.09 7.60
N LYS A 170 -12.96 14.34 7.43
CA LYS A 170 -11.68 14.80 8.00
C LYS A 170 -11.74 15.11 9.49
N GLY A 171 -12.87 14.87 10.14
CA GLY A 171 -13.04 15.04 11.57
C GLY A 171 -14.25 14.23 12.06
N ALA A 172 -14.32 14.05 13.37
CA ALA A 172 -15.57 13.76 14.05
C ALA A 172 -15.80 14.74 15.19
N LYS A 173 -17.07 15.05 15.46
CA LYS A 173 -17.46 15.89 16.58
C LYS A 173 -17.49 14.99 17.80
N ALA A 174 -16.49 15.13 18.67
CA ALA A 174 -16.48 14.44 19.95
C ALA A 174 -17.69 14.92 20.77
N ALA A 175 -18.75 14.11 20.87
CA ALA A 175 -19.89 14.40 21.73
C ALA A 175 -19.48 14.52 23.22
N THR A 176 -18.34 13.93 23.60
CA THR A 176 -17.71 14.05 24.92
C THR A 176 -16.19 13.86 24.79
N ALA A 177 -15.42 14.39 25.74
CA ALA A 177 -13.95 14.23 25.85
C ALA A 177 -13.45 12.77 25.94
N THR A 178 -14.37 11.80 25.93
CA THR A 178 -14.14 10.35 26.04
C THR A 178 -14.04 9.65 24.69
N LEU A 179 -14.39 10.29 23.57
CA LEU A 179 -14.18 9.74 22.22
C LEU A 179 -12.73 9.97 21.81
N ALA A 180 -11.81 9.26 22.46
CA ALA A 180 -10.44 9.16 22.02
C ALA A 180 -10.40 8.70 20.55
N TYR A 181 -9.46 9.25 19.77
CA TYR A 181 -9.18 8.81 18.41
C TYR A 181 -9.17 7.28 18.34
N ASN A 182 -10.06 6.72 17.53
CA ASN A 182 -10.21 5.29 17.33
C ASN A 182 -10.15 4.99 15.84
N VAL A 183 -9.01 4.45 15.39
CA VAL A 183 -8.77 4.10 13.99
C VAL A 183 -9.85 3.15 13.43
N ASN A 184 -10.48 2.33 14.27
CA ASN A 184 -11.48 1.37 13.82
C ASN A 184 -12.77 2.04 13.34
N ASN A 185 -13.05 3.29 13.74
CA ASN A 185 -14.18 4.07 13.23
C ASN A 185 -14.15 4.22 11.70
N TYR A 186 -12.95 4.28 11.12
CA TYR A 186 -12.78 4.37 9.67
C TYR A 186 -13.14 3.08 8.92
N TYR A 187 -13.10 1.94 9.60
CA TYR A 187 -13.20 0.60 9.01
C TYR A 187 -14.58 -0.05 9.16
N SER A 188 -15.53 0.65 9.77
CA SER A 188 -16.90 0.18 9.97
C SER A 188 -17.88 1.19 9.39
N GLN A 189 -18.97 0.72 8.78
CA GLN A 189 -20.04 1.60 8.34
C GLN A 189 -20.63 2.39 9.51
N GLY A 190 -20.79 3.71 9.32
CA GLY A 190 -21.40 4.58 10.33
C GLY A 190 -20.56 4.70 11.59
N GLY A 191 -19.27 4.33 11.56
CA GLY A 191 -18.37 4.34 12.71
C GLY A 191 -18.19 5.73 13.28
N ASN A 192 -19.12 6.19 14.13
CA ASN A 192 -19.19 7.53 14.69
C ASN A 192 -19.12 8.65 13.63
N ASN A 193 -19.85 8.49 12.52
CA ASN A 193 -19.93 9.44 11.40
C ASN A 193 -18.59 9.70 10.67
N TYR A 194 -17.54 8.90 10.88
CA TYR A 194 -16.28 9.03 10.14
C TYR A 194 -16.35 8.46 8.73
N THR A 195 -17.10 7.38 8.55
CA THR A 195 -17.19 6.63 7.29
C THR A 195 -18.65 6.40 6.91
N VAL A 196 -19.04 6.94 5.76
CA VAL A 196 -20.44 6.89 5.26
C VAL A 196 -20.45 6.40 3.83
N ARG A 197 -21.24 5.36 3.53
CA ARG A 197 -21.44 4.87 2.16
C ARG A 197 -22.31 5.86 1.40
N VAL A 198 -21.98 6.09 0.13
CA VAL A 198 -22.73 7.02 -0.71
C VAL A 198 -22.96 6.49 -2.10
N ALA A 199 -24.18 6.73 -2.59
CA ALA A 199 -24.56 6.60 -3.98
C ALA A 199 -24.72 8.00 -4.60
N LYS A 200 -24.78 8.05 -5.93
CA LYS A 200 -25.07 9.28 -6.68
C LYS A 200 -26.58 9.39 -6.92
N VAL A 201 -27.14 10.57 -6.78
CA VAL A 201 -28.55 10.79 -7.17
C VAL A 201 -28.69 10.73 -8.69
N ALA A 202 -29.67 9.96 -9.17
CA ALA A 202 -29.95 9.83 -10.59
C ALA A 202 -30.24 11.20 -11.23
N GLY A 203 -29.56 11.49 -12.34
CA GLY A 203 -29.70 12.78 -13.04
C GLY A 203 -29.01 13.99 -12.39
N ALA A 204 -28.43 13.85 -11.18
CA ALA A 204 -27.65 14.90 -10.53
C ALA A 204 -26.16 14.54 -10.49
N ASN A 205 -25.29 15.49 -10.80
CA ASN A 205 -23.84 15.26 -10.83
C ASN A 205 -23.10 15.86 -9.64
N THR A 206 -23.79 16.58 -8.78
CA THR A 206 -23.25 17.25 -7.59
C THR A 206 -23.90 16.73 -6.31
N ARG A 207 -24.68 15.64 -6.38
CA ARG A 207 -25.49 15.18 -5.26
C ARG A 207 -25.24 13.72 -4.93
N PHE A 208 -24.86 13.49 -3.67
CA PHE A 208 -24.86 12.16 -3.08
C PHE A 208 -26.20 11.87 -2.41
N VAL A 209 -26.53 10.59 -2.34
CA VAL A 209 -27.56 10.05 -1.48
C VAL A 209 -26.93 8.98 -0.60
N ILE A 210 -27.29 9.02 0.67
CA ILE A 210 -26.84 8.03 1.63
C ILE A 210 -27.90 6.95 1.74
N PRO A 211 -27.57 5.68 1.46
CA PRO A 211 -28.53 4.58 1.58
C PRO A 211 -29.09 4.46 3.00
N ASP A 212 -30.28 3.87 3.14
CA ASP A 212 -30.97 3.65 4.43
C ASP A 212 -30.35 2.51 5.27
N ASP A 213 -29.11 2.12 4.98
CA ASP A 213 -28.44 0.96 5.54
C ASP A 213 -27.32 1.30 6.52
N ASP A 214 -27.22 2.57 6.94
CA ASP A 214 -26.25 3.02 7.92
C ASP A 214 -26.86 3.28 9.30
N ASN A 215 -25.97 3.31 10.29
CA ASN A 215 -26.29 3.71 11.67
C ASN A 215 -25.99 5.21 11.89
N LEU A 216 -26.19 6.08 10.90
CA LEU A 216 -25.99 7.52 11.11
C LEU A 216 -27.01 8.02 12.13
N THR A 217 -26.52 8.56 13.25
CA THR A 217 -27.36 8.90 14.41
C THR A 217 -27.97 10.29 14.37
N ASP A 218 -27.50 11.19 13.50
CA ASP A 218 -28.01 12.56 13.40
C ASP A 218 -27.58 13.19 12.08
N PHE A 219 -28.53 13.73 11.32
CA PHE A 219 -28.28 14.35 10.03
C PHE A 219 -29.10 15.65 9.81
N ASP A 220 -29.91 16.14 10.79
CA ASP A 220 -30.55 17.48 10.70
C ASP A 220 -31.09 18.20 11.97
N GLY A 221 -30.56 17.98 13.17
CA GLY A 221 -30.36 19.15 14.03
C GLY A 221 -31.27 19.39 15.24
N ASP A 222 -30.65 19.11 16.38
CA ASP A 222 -30.91 19.72 17.68
C ASP A 222 -29.60 20.07 18.42
N GLY A 223 -28.46 20.02 17.72
CA GLY A 223 -27.14 20.31 18.23
C GLY A 223 -26.48 19.07 18.83
N PHE A 224 -25.32 18.72 18.26
CA PHE A 224 -24.35 17.68 18.66
C PHE A 224 -24.40 16.36 17.85
N GLY A 225 -24.09 16.41 16.54
CA GLY A 225 -23.84 15.18 15.77
C GLY A 225 -23.40 15.33 14.31
N ASP A 226 -23.24 16.57 13.84
CA ASP A 226 -23.17 16.94 12.42
C ASP A 226 -22.06 16.24 11.62
N LEU A 227 -22.40 15.82 10.39
CA LEU A 227 -21.42 15.46 9.36
C LEU A 227 -20.52 16.65 9.05
N PHE A 228 -19.26 16.38 8.70
CA PHE A 228 -18.32 17.43 8.36
C PHE A 228 -18.47 17.82 6.89
N GLU A 229 -18.32 19.12 6.61
CA GLU A 229 -18.29 19.60 5.23
C GLU A 229 -17.12 19.02 4.45
N GLN A 230 -15.97 18.80 5.11
CA GLN A 230 -14.77 18.31 4.44
C GLN A 230 -14.66 16.79 4.48
N TYR A 231 -14.53 16.20 3.30
CA TYR A 231 -14.45 14.75 3.15
C TYR A 231 -13.36 14.33 2.15
N HIS A 232 -13.01 13.05 2.21
CA HIS A 232 -12.29 12.33 1.17
C HIS A 232 -13.20 11.26 0.59
N LEU A 233 -13.26 11.14 -0.74
CA LEU A 233 -13.90 9.98 -1.35
C LEU A 233 -12.93 8.81 -1.38
N SER A 234 -13.37 7.64 -0.92
CA SER A 234 -12.62 6.40 -0.95
C SER A 234 -13.43 5.29 -1.61
N HIS A 235 -12.76 4.48 -2.43
CA HIS A 235 -13.37 3.28 -3.03
C HIS A 235 -12.71 1.98 -2.55
N SER A 236 -11.50 2.02 -2.00
CA SER A 236 -10.73 0.82 -1.64
C SER A 236 -9.85 1.04 -0.41
N ALA A 237 -9.74 -0.01 0.40
CA ALA A 237 -8.66 -0.17 1.37
C ALA A 237 -7.50 -0.97 0.77
N TYR A 238 -6.36 -0.91 1.45
CA TYR A 238 -5.12 -1.56 1.07
C TYR A 238 -4.46 -2.19 2.29
N ALA A 239 -3.86 -3.36 2.13
CA ALA A 239 -3.03 -3.97 3.16
C ALA A 239 -1.74 -4.55 2.60
N LEU A 240 -0.67 -4.46 3.37
CA LEU A 240 0.58 -5.18 3.12
C LEU A 240 0.65 -6.36 4.08
N VAL A 241 0.73 -7.56 3.51
CA VAL A 241 0.66 -8.82 4.26
C VAL A 241 1.89 -9.65 3.92
N PRO A 242 2.70 -10.04 4.93
CA PRO A 242 3.73 -11.05 4.75
C PRO A 242 3.06 -12.43 4.64
N VAL A 243 3.23 -13.10 3.50
CA VAL A 243 2.67 -14.43 3.24
C VAL A 243 3.81 -15.44 3.14
N GLY A 244 3.96 -16.30 4.15
CA GLY A 244 5.02 -17.30 4.20
C GLY A 244 5.50 -17.56 5.63
N THR A 245 6.79 -17.84 5.76
CA THR A 245 7.44 -18.12 7.05
C THR A 245 8.07 -16.86 7.64
N ALA A 246 8.40 -16.86 8.93
CA ALA A 246 8.90 -15.66 9.62
C ALA A 246 10.15 -15.01 8.98
N ASN A 247 11.02 -15.81 8.36
CA ASN A 247 12.30 -15.36 7.79
C ASN A 247 12.39 -15.50 6.27
N ASN A 248 11.34 -16.02 5.63
CA ASN A 248 11.22 -16.10 4.18
C ASN A 248 9.73 -16.08 3.82
N PHE A 249 9.27 -14.93 3.34
CA PHE A 249 7.89 -14.69 2.95
C PHE A 249 7.80 -13.82 1.71
N ASN A 250 6.64 -13.85 1.07
CA ASN A 250 6.30 -12.93 0.00
C ASN A 250 5.57 -11.73 0.59
N LEU A 251 6.07 -10.52 0.33
CA LEU A 251 5.35 -9.30 0.69
C LEU A 251 4.24 -9.08 -0.35
N THR A 252 2.99 -9.23 0.09
CA THR A 252 1.82 -9.20 -0.78
C THR A 252 0.97 -7.96 -0.49
N LEU A 253 0.63 -7.22 -1.54
CA LEU A 253 -0.37 -6.15 -1.48
C LEU A 253 -1.76 -6.75 -1.67
N ARG A 254 -2.66 -6.51 -0.73
CA ARG A 254 -4.10 -6.73 -0.84
C ARG A 254 -4.77 -5.40 -1.14
N PHE A 255 -5.73 -5.39 -2.06
CA PHE A 255 -6.39 -4.17 -2.51
C PHE A 255 -7.80 -4.45 -3.04
N ASN A 256 -8.52 -3.40 -3.41
CA ASN A 256 -9.89 -3.38 -3.92
C ASN A 256 -10.99 -3.80 -2.94
N TYR A 257 -10.72 -3.99 -1.65
CA TYR A 257 -11.74 -4.40 -0.69
C TYR A 257 -12.26 -3.23 0.14
N GLN A 258 -13.49 -3.35 0.64
CA GLN A 258 -14.19 -2.29 1.37
C GLN A 258 -14.54 -2.71 2.81
N PRO A 259 -13.74 -2.30 3.81
CA PRO A 259 -14.01 -2.63 5.21
C PRO A 259 -15.36 -2.16 5.73
N TRP A 260 -15.80 -0.98 5.28
CA TRP A 260 -17.13 -0.44 5.58
C TRP A 260 -18.26 -1.23 4.93
N ASN A 261 -17.97 -2.19 4.05
CA ASN A 261 -18.94 -3.14 3.50
C ASN A 261 -18.79 -4.54 4.12
N GLY A 262 -18.06 -4.65 5.24
CA GLY A 262 -17.78 -5.91 5.93
C GLY A 262 -16.68 -6.77 5.29
N GLU A 263 -16.03 -6.26 4.25
CA GLU A 263 -14.93 -6.98 3.59
C GLU A 263 -13.63 -6.86 4.39
N ASN A 264 -12.71 -7.80 4.17
CA ASN A 264 -11.42 -7.79 4.85
C ASN A 264 -10.31 -8.23 3.90
N TYR A 265 -9.09 -7.81 4.22
CA TYR A 265 -7.91 -8.08 3.38
C TYR A 265 -7.59 -9.58 3.18
N ASN A 266 -8.12 -10.45 4.06
CA ASN A 266 -7.80 -11.88 4.11
C ASN A 266 -8.89 -12.76 3.47
N ALA A 267 -9.92 -12.15 2.87
CA ALA A 267 -10.96 -12.89 2.17
C ALA A 267 -10.41 -13.50 0.86
N GLY A 268 -10.93 -14.68 0.50
CA GLY A 268 -10.43 -15.45 -0.65
C GLY A 268 -10.64 -14.77 -2.00
N ASP A 269 -11.61 -13.86 -2.10
CA ASP A 269 -11.94 -13.06 -3.26
C ASP A 269 -11.19 -11.72 -3.31
N THR A 270 -10.44 -11.36 -2.26
CA THR A 270 -9.69 -10.09 -2.22
C THR A 270 -8.51 -10.12 -3.19
N PRO A 271 -8.47 -9.22 -4.19
CA PRO A 271 -7.35 -9.11 -5.11
C PRO A 271 -6.01 -8.96 -4.40
N SER A 272 -4.99 -9.59 -4.97
CA SER A 272 -3.65 -9.59 -4.41
C SER A 272 -2.57 -9.47 -5.47
N PHE A 273 -1.46 -8.85 -5.10
CA PHE A 273 -0.28 -8.70 -5.95
C PHE A 273 0.98 -8.88 -5.12
N VAL A 274 1.88 -9.77 -5.55
CA VAL A 274 3.17 -9.98 -4.88
C VAL A 274 4.11 -8.84 -5.24
N LEU A 275 4.50 -8.04 -4.25
CA LEU A 275 5.43 -6.92 -4.43
C LEU A 275 6.89 -7.39 -4.41
N ALA A 276 7.21 -8.31 -3.49
CA ALA A 276 8.54 -8.86 -3.33
C ALA A 276 8.46 -10.33 -2.89
N GLU A 277 9.35 -11.14 -3.44
CA GLU A 277 9.56 -12.53 -3.05
C GLU A 277 10.83 -12.66 -2.20
N ASN A 278 10.93 -13.70 -1.39
CA ASN A 278 12.11 -13.98 -0.55
C ASN A 278 12.45 -12.81 0.39
N VAL A 279 11.44 -12.26 1.05
CA VAL A 279 11.58 -11.20 2.04
C VAL A 279 11.93 -11.84 3.38
N SER A 280 13.02 -11.36 3.99
CA SER A 280 13.45 -11.80 5.31
C SER A 280 12.94 -10.89 6.42
N THR A 281 12.73 -9.61 6.13
CA THR A 281 12.22 -8.65 7.12
C THR A 281 11.45 -7.52 6.44
N PHE A 282 10.25 -7.26 6.93
CA PHE A 282 9.49 -6.06 6.64
C PHE A 282 9.08 -5.42 7.97
N ARG A 283 9.43 -4.15 8.15
CA ARG A 283 9.04 -3.39 9.35
C ARG A 283 8.54 -2.03 8.95
N ILE A 284 7.48 -1.60 9.62
CA ILE A 284 6.91 -0.28 9.46
C ILE A 284 6.68 0.32 10.85
N ARG A 285 6.96 1.61 10.97
CA ARG A 285 6.75 2.36 12.20
C ARG A 285 6.37 3.79 11.87
N GLN A 286 5.46 4.34 12.66
CA GLN A 286 5.15 5.76 12.63
C GLN A 286 5.84 6.48 13.79
N ASP A 287 6.57 7.54 13.48
CA ASP A 287 7.19 8.44 14.44
C ASP A 287 6.66 9.86 14.15
N GLY A 288 5.67 10.30 14.93
CA GLY A 288 4.93 11.54 14.66
C GLY A 288 4.12 11.44 13.35
N ASP A 289 4.33 12.39 12.44
CA ASP A 289 3.65 12.42 11.14
C ASP A 289 4.35 11.56 10.06
N VAL A 290 5.49 10.97 10.40
CA VAL A 290 6.38 10.30 9.47
C VAL A 290 6.24 8.79 9.59
N ILE A 291 6.13 8.10 8.47
CA ILE A 291 6.16 6.64 8.42
C ILE A 291 7.51 6.20 7.86
N ARG A 292 8.21 5.36 8.62
CA ARG A 292 9.46 4.70 8.20
C ARG A 292 9.19 3.25 7.89
N MET A 293 9.69 2.81 6.75
CA MET A 293 9.62 1.43 6.27
C MET A 293 11.01 0.87 6.09
N LYS A 294 11.19 -0.40 6.43
CA LYS A 294 12.39 -1.18 6.19
C LYS A 294 12.01 -2.47 5.50
N LEU A 295 12.70 -2.78 4.41
CA LEU A 295 12.54 -4.01 3.64
C LEU A 295 13.89 -4.67 3.45
N CYS A 296 13.98 -5.96 3.74
CA CYS A 296 15.15 -6.79 3.49
C CYS A 296 14.76 -7.99 2.63
N ILE A 297 15.44 -8.16 1.50
CA ILE A 297 15.24 -9.27 0.56
C ILE A 297 16.52 -10.09 0.52
N HIS A 298 16.39 -11.41 0.39
CA HIS A 298 17.53 -12.32 0.22
C HIS A 298 17.49 -13.00 -1.15
N ASP A 299 18.66 -13.42 -1.64
CA ASP A 299 18.86 -13.98 -2.98
C ASP A 299 18.38 -15.44 -3.10
N ASN A 300 17.98 -16.06 -1.99
CA ASN A 300 17.46 -17.43 -1.91
C ASN A 300 18.35 -18.43 -2.67
N ASN A 301 19.68 -18.33 -2.47
CA ASN A 301 20.71 -19.15 -3.11
C ASN A 301 20.75 -19.10 -4.65
N GLN A 302 20.20 -18.07 -5.29
CA GLN A 302 20.31 -17.91 -6.76
C GLN A 302 21.75 -17.63 -7.23
N SER A 303 22.60 -17.08 -6.35
CA SER A 303 24.04 -16.86 -6.61
C SER A 303 24.94 -18.05 -6.21
N GLY A 304 24.37 -19.25 -5.97
CA GLY A 304 25.10 -20.45 -5.57
C GLY A 304 25.01 -20.71 -4.07
N ASP A 305 26.13 -21.10 -3.45
CA ASP A 305 26.20 -21.45 -2.02
C ASP A 305 26.16 -20.23 -1.06
N PHE A 306 25.99 -19.03 -1.63
CA PHE A 306 25.96 -17.77 -0.88
C PHE A 306 24.54 -17.18 -0.84
N ASP A 307 23.96 -17.09 0.35
CA ASP A 307 22.71 -16.35 0.59
C ASP A 307 23.03 -14.88 0.89
N PHE A 308 22.96 -14.03 -0.13
CA PHE A 308 23.11 -12.59 0.04
C PHE A 308 21.79 -11.95 0.46
N SER A 309 21.85 -11.00 1.38
CA SER A 309 20.70 -10.16 1.74
C SER A 309 21.03 -8.68 1.60
N ALA A 310 20.04 -7.90 1.18
CA ALA A 310 20.14 -6.45 1.14
C ALA A 310 18.92 -5.83 1.80
N CYS A 311 19.15 -4.75 2.55
CA CYS A 311 18.10 -3.99 3.20
C CYS A 311 18.05 -2.55 2.65
N LYS A 312 16.84 -2.03 2.47
CA LYS A 312 16.59 -0.63 2.18
C LYS A 312 15.58 -0.07 3.16
N GLU A 313 15.69 1.23 3.40
CA GLU A 313 14.78 1.98 4.24
C GLU A 313 14.21 3.15 3.44
N LYS A 314 12.94 3.46 3.68
CA LYS A 314 12.28 4.61 3.08
C LYS A 314 11.40 5.30 4.09
N VAL A 315 11.35 6.62 3.99
CA VAL A 315 10.59 7.50 4.85
C VAL A 315 9.56 8.26 4.01
N ILE A 316 8.34 8.38 4.52
CA ILE A 316 7.24 9.11 3.88
C ILE A 316 6.53 10.00 4.91
N TYR A 317 5.84 11.04 4.42
CA TYR A 317 5.08 12.03 5.20
C TYR A 317 3.56 11.90 4.98
#